data_AF-A0A2V9N472-F1
#
_entry.id   AF-A0A2V9N472-F1
#
_cell.length_a   1.000
_cell.length_b   1.000
_cell.length_c   1.000
_cell.angle_alpha   90.00
_cell.angle_beta   90.00
_cell.angle_gamma   90.00
#
_symmetry.space_group_name_H-M   'P 1'
#
loop_
_entity.id
_entity.type
_entity.pdbx_description
1 polymer ?
#
loop_
_entity_poly.entity_id
_entity_poly.type
_entity_poly.pdbx_seq_one_letter_code
_entity_poly.pdbx_strand_id
1 'polypeptide(L)'
;MDGQNDAKPAYSIFTQNENKLSGSIGPNESEQDSFEGGKVDGDKLTFDVPQGPNGEGSIHVEMQVNGDQMTGRATWSGPPPSSGSGKVSLKRVVE
;
A
#
# COMPACT_ATOMS: atom_id res chain seq x y z
N MET A 1 10.20 12.49 22.54
CA MET A 1 10.96 12.19 21.32
C MET A 1 9.95 12.19 20.20
N ASP A 2 9.80 13.35 19.57
CA ASP A 2 8.84 13.61 18.52
C ASP A 2 9.34 12.90 17.26
N GLY A 3 8.82 11.68 17.04
CA GLY A 3 9.09 10.90 15.85
C GLY A 3 8.68 11.73 14.65
N GLN A 4 9.67 12.18 13.90
CA GLN A 4 9.49 12.97 12.69
C GLN A 4 8.48 12.25 11.80
N ASN A 5 7.38 12.92 11.52
CA ASN A 5 6.34 12.40 10.65
C ASN A 5 6.88 12.55 9.22
N ASP A 6 7.83 11.69 8.84
CA ASP A 6 8.41 11.60 7.50
C ASP A 6 7.35 11.03 6.55
N ALA A 7 6.36 11.84 6.25
CA ALA A 7 5.39 11.57 5.20
C ALA A 7 6.14 11.55 3.87
N LYS A 8 6.32 10.35 3.32
CA LYS A 8 6.86 10.16 1.97
C LYS A 8 5.70 10.13 0.97
N PRO A 9 5.86 10.73 -0.22
CA PRO A 9 4.86 10.61 -1.27
C PRO A 9 4.72 9.14 -1.67
N ALA A 10 3.50 8.75 -1.99
CA ALA A 10 3.17 7.48 -2.59
C ALA A 10 2.28 7.75 -3.80
N TYR A 11 2.59 7.06 -4.89
CA TYR A 11 1.76 7.00 -6.09
C TYR A 11 1.24 5.57 -6.22
N SER A 12 -0.07 5.42 -6.40
CA SER A 12 -0.71 4.11 -6.43
C SER A 12 -1.78 4.06 -7.52
N ILE A 13 -1.76 2.98 -8.29
CA ILE A 13 -2.78 2.67 -9.29
C ILE A 13 -3.51 1.41 -8.84
N PHE A 14 -4.84 1.48 -8.73
CA PHE A 14 -5.67 0.36 -8.30
C PHE A 14 -6.63 -0.05 -9.42
N THR A 15 -6.64 -1.33 -9.74
CA THR A 15 -7.63 -1.96 -10.61
C THR A 15 -8.48 -2.91 -9.79
N GLN A 16 -9.80 -2.71 -9.78
CA GLN A 16 -10.73 -3.58 -9.10
C GLN A 16 -11.59 -4.34 -10.11
N ASN A 17 -11.61 -5.66 -9.99
CA ASN A 17 -12.50 -6.56 -10.72
C ASN A 17 -13.33 -7.34 -9.71
N GLU A 18 -14.60 -6.98 -9.56
CA GLU A 18 -15.49 -7.50 -8.51
C GLU A 18 -14.88 -7.31 -7.10
N ASN A 19 -14.53 -8.40 -6.41
CA ASN A 19 -13.91 -8.40 -5.09
C ASN A 19 -12.39 -8.60 -5.14
N LYS A 20 -11.79 -8.63 -6.34
CA LYS A 20 -10.34 -8.75 -6.53
C LYS A 20 -9.73 -7.38 -6.80
N LEU A 21 -8.60 -7.13 -6.17
CA LEU A 21 -7.81 -5.92 -6.30
C LEU A 21 -6.42 -6.29 -6.85
N SER A 22 -5.99 -5.59 -7.88
CA SER A 22 -4.61 -5.58 -8.36
C SER A 22 -4.16 -4.13 -8.54
N GLY A 23 -2.88 -3.93 -8.75
CA GLY A 23 -2.39 -2.58 -8.94
C GLY A 23 -0.88 -2.46 -8.88
N SER A 24 -0.45 -1.23 -8.66
CA SER A 24 0.94 -0.91 -8.41
C SER A 24 1.04 0.21 -7.37
N ILE A 25 2.14 0.19 -6.62
CA ILE A 25 2.45 1.23 -5.64
C ILE A 25 3.95 1.52 -5.62
N GLY A 26 4.31 2.76 -5.33
CA GLY A 26 5.70 3.18 -5.15
C GLY A 26 5.80 4.67 -4.89
N PRO A 27 7.02 5.23 -4.81
CA PRO A 27 7.21 6.63 -4.46
C PRO A 27 6.76 7.61 -5.56
N ASN A 28 6.70 7.17 -6.82
CA ASN A 28 6.33 7.97 -7.98
C ASN A 28 5.88 7.08 -9.16
N GLU A 29 5.41 7.67 -10.26
CA GLU A 29 4.91 6.94 -11.45
C GLU A 29 5.96 6.03 -12.13
N SER A 30 7.25 6.36 -12.04
CA SER A 30 8.33 5.63 -12.72
C SER A 30 8.88 4.47 -11.88
N GLU A 31 8.68 4.51 -10.56
CA GLU A 31 9.11 3.50 -9.61
C GLU A 31 7.88 2.89 -8.95
N GLN A 32 7.44 1.74 -9.49
CA GLN A 32 6.20 1.08 -9.10
C GLN A 32 6.44 -0.43 -8.93
N ASP A 33 6.07 -0.97 -7.78
CA ASP A 33 5.99 -2.41 -7.53
C ASP A 33 4.55 -2.86 -7.80
N SER A 34 4.38 -3.84 -8.69
CA SER A 34 3.07 -4.42 -8.98
C SER A 34 2.65 -5.42 -7.90
N PHE A 35 1.34 -5.51 -7.68
CA PHE A 35 0.75 -6.53 -6.83
C PHE A 35 -0.52 -7.11 -7.46
N GLU A 36 -0.81 -8.36 -7.10
CA GLU A 36 -2.01 -9.08 -7.48
C GLU A 36 -2.61 -9.81 -6.28
N GLY A 37 -3.83 -10.30 -6.42
CA GLY A 37 -4.47 -11.12 -5.37
C GLY A 37 -4.96 -10.34 -4.15
N GLY A 38 -5.01 -9.02 -4.23
CA GLY A 38 -5.68 -8.19 -3.23
C GLY A 38 -7.20 -8.45 -3.21
N LYS A 39 -7.83 -8.06 -2.11
CA LYS A 39 -9.26 -8.26 -1.86
C LYS A 39 -9.95 -6.93 -1.53
N VAL A 40 -11.17 -6.79 -2.03
CA VAL A 40 -12.12 -5.76 -1.63
C VAL A 40 -13.27 -6.42 -0.86
N ASP A 41 -13.55 -5.92 0.35
CA ASP A 41 -14.63 -6.38 1.22
C ASP A 41 -15.40 -5.15 1.72
N GLY A 42 -16.48 -4.80 1.00
CA GLY A 42 -17.19 -3.54 1.21
C GLY A 42 -16.29 -2.34 0.94
N ASP A 43 -16.00 -1.59 2.00
CA ASP A 43 -15.14 -0.41 2.00
C ASP A 43 -13.72 -0.70 2.53
N LYS A 44 -13.38 -1.97 2.79
CA LYS A 44 -12.05 -2.42 3.18
C LYS A 44 -11.27 -2.99 1.98
N LEU A 45 -10.00 -2.59 1.86
CA LEU A 45 -9.03 -3.13 0.92
C LEU A 45 -7.91 -3.84 1.69
N THR A 46 -7.50 -5.02 1.21
CA THR A 46 -6.34 -5.74 1.74
C THR A 46 -5.51 -6.29 0.59
N PHE A 47 -4.19 -6.07 0.62
CA PHE A 47 -3.27 -6.61 -0.39
C PHE A 47 -1.84 -6.69 0.14
N ASP A 48 -1.02 -7.46 -0.57
CA ASP A 48 0.39 -7.66 -0.26
C ASP A 48 1.25 -7.20 -1.44
N VAL A 49 2.26 -6.40 -1.16
CA VAL A 49 3.21 -5.90 -2.16
C VAL A 49 4.55 -6.60 -1.94
N PRO A 50 5.07 -7.37 -2.91
CA PRO A 50 6.38 -8.00 -2.78
C PRO A 50 7.46 -6.92 -2.71
N GLN A 51 8.55 -7.20 -1.99
CA GLN A 51 9.70 -6.30 -1.88
C GLN A 51 10.97 -7.02 -2.31
N GLY A 52 11.82 -6.30 -3.06
CA GLY A 52 13.12 -6.77 -3.53
C GLY A 52 13.04 -7.71 -4.74
N PRO A 53 14.18 -7.94 -5.43
CA PRO A 53 14.24 -8.67 -6.70
C PRO A 53 13.81 -10.14 -6.62
N ASN A 54 13.72 -10.71 -5.41
CA ASN A 54 13.32 -12.11 -5.18
C ASN A 54 12.17 -12.28 -4.16
N GLY A 55 11.44 -11.20 -3.82
CA GLY A 55 10.37 -11.29 -2.82
C GLY A 55 10.87 -11.58 -1.40
N GLU A 56 12.08 -11.10 -1.06
CA GLU A 56 12.74 -11.31 0.24
C GLU A 56 12.02 -10.60 1.40
N GLY A 57 11.03 -9.76 1.09
CA GLY A 57 10.07 -9.23 2.04
C GLY A 57 8.72 -8.98 1.38
N SER A 58 7.73 -8.67 2.21
CA SER A 58 6.43 -8.18 1.73
C SER A 58 5.92 -7.05 2.61
N ILE A 59 5.15 -6.16 1.99
CA ILE A 59 4.38 -5.15 2.68
C ILE A 59 2.92 -5.59 2.63
N HIS A 60 2.36 -5.91 3.79
CA HIS A 60 0.93 -6.15 3.94
C HIS A 60 0.23 -4.81 4.19
N VAL A 61 -0.79 -4.50 3.39
CA VAL A 61 -1.53 -3.24 3.46
C VAL A 61 -3.01 -3.50 3.73
N GLU A 62 -3.55 -2.85 4.75
CA GLU A 62 -4.99 -2.81 5.04
C GLU A 62 -5.46 -1.36 5.04
N MET A 63 -6.46 -1.04 4.22
CA MET A 63 -7.00 0.32 4.08
C MET A 63 -8.51 0.35 4.11
N GLN A 64 -9.04 1.46 4.60
CA GLN A 64 -10.45 1.81 4.62
C GLN A 64 -10.71 2.92 3.61
N VAL A 65 -11.68 2.73 2.72
CA VAL A 65 -12.12 3.72 1.73
C VAL A 65 -13.20 4.61 2.33
N ASN A 66 -13.00 5.92 2.28
CA ASN A 66 -13.92 6.95 2.74
C ASN A 66 -14.05 8.03 1.66
N GLY A 67 -14.94 7.80 0.69
CA GLY A 67 -15.13 8.72 -0.43
C GLY A 67 -13.90 8.78 -1.34
N ASP A 68 -13.22 9.94 -1.36
CA ASP A 68 -11.99 10.17 -2.12
C ASP A 68 -10.70 9.92 -1.29
N GLN A 69 -10.84 9.55 -0.01
CA GLN A 69 -9.71 9.23 0.87
C GLN A 69 -9.63 7.72 1.12
N MET A 70 -8.41 7.22 1.28
CA MET A 70 -8.15 5.90 1.83
C MET A 70 -7.15 6.03 2.97
N THR A 71 -7.44 5.42 4.11
CA THR A 71 -6.54 5.45 5.27
C THR A 71 -6.35 4.05 5.83
N GLY A 72 -5.16 3.76 6.33
CA GLY A 72 -4.87 2.41 6.79
C GLY A 72 -3.51 2.23 7.42
N ARG A 73 -3.05 0.98 7.41
CA ARG A 73 -1.76 0.58 7.96
C ARG A 73 -1.03 -0.32 6.96
N ALA A 74 0.25 -0.03 6.77
CA ALA A 74 1.19 -0.93 6.10
C ALA A 74 2.05 -1.61 7.17
N THR A 75 2.31 -2.90 6.99
CA THR A 75 3.18 -3.71 7.83
C THR A 75 4.22 -4.36 6.95
N TRP A 76 5.49 -4.08 7.19
CA TRP A 76 6.61 -4.64 6.43
C TRP A 76 7.24 -5.78 7.20
N SER A 77 7.44 -6.89 6.50
CA SER A 77 8.08 -8.09 7.01
C SER A 77 9.48 -8.23 6.40
N GLY A 78 10.49 -8.35 7.27
CA GLY A 78 11.90 -8.45 6.89
C GLY A 78 12.79 -8.63 8.14
N PRO A 79 14.04 -9.11 8.01
CA PRO A 79 14.95 -9.24 9.14
C PRO A 79 15.18 -7.87 9.80
N PRO A 80 15.22 -7.77 11.15
CA PRO A 80 15.48 -6.50 11.83
C PRO A 80 16.75 -5.81 11.30
N PRO A 81 16.74 -4.47 11.10
CA PRO A 81 15.70 -3.50 11.49
C PRO A 81 14.57 -3.32 10.45
N SER A 82 14.53 -4.14 9.40
CA SER A 82 13.65 -3.98 8.24
C SER A 82 12.21 -4.48 8.43
N SER A 83 11.77 -4.71 9.68
CA SER A 83 10.37 -5.01 10.02
C SER A 83 9.75 -3.90 10.84
N GLY A 84 8.44 -3.69 10.69
CA GLY A 84 7.73 -2.59 11.34
C GLY A 84 6.37 -2.32 10.71
N SER A 85 5.77 -1.20 11.10
CA SER A 85 4.48 -0.78 10.54
C SER A 85 4.30 0.74 10.58
N GLY A 86 3.44 1.25 9.72
CA GLY A 86 3.23 2.68 9.51
C GLY A 86 1.81 2.98 9.05
N LYS A 87 1.35 4.20 9.32
CA LYS A 87 0.05 4.68 8.82
C LYS A 87 0.19 5.05 7.35
N VAL A 88 -0.85 4.74 6.57
CA VAL A 88 -0.97 5.12 5.16
C VAL A 88 -2.19 6.00 5.01
N SER A 89 -2.07 7.06 4.21
CA SER A 89 -3.18 7.92 3.81
C SER A 89 -3.00 8.25 2.33
N LEU A 90 -3.97 7.87 1.50
CA LEU A 90 -4.00 8.15 0.08
C LEU A 90 -5.23 9.00 -0.23
N LYS A 91 -5.07 9.94 -1.16
CA LYS A 91 -6.15 10.71 -1.74
C LYS A 91 -6.27 10.35 -3.21
N ARG A 92 -7.48 10.07 -3.68
CA ARG A 92 -7.75 9.88 -5.10
C ARG A 92 -7.43 11.17 -5.85
N VAL A 93 -6.57 11.06 -6.85
CA VAL A 93 -6.34 12.12 -7.84
C VAL A 93 -7.28 11.85 -9.01
N VAL A 94 -7.98 12.89 -9.47
CA VAL A 94 -8.79 12.84 -10.70
C VAL A 94 -7.86 13.30 -11.82
N GLU A 95 -7.57 12.41 -12.76
CA GLU A 95 -6.97 12.78 -14.05
C GLU A 95 -7.98 13.55 -14.92
#